data_AF-A0A3M6T6E7-F1
#
_entry.id   AF-A0A3M6T6E7-F1
#
_cell.length_a   1.000
_cell.length_b   1.000
_cell.length_c   1.000
_cell.angle_alpha   90.00
_cell.angle_beta   90.00
_cell.angle_gamma   90.00
#
_symmetry.space_group_name_H-M   'P 1'
#
loop_
_entity.id
_entity.type
_entity.pdbx_description
1 polymer ?
#
loop_
_entity_poly.entity_id
_entity_poly.type
_entity_poly.pdbx_seq_one_letter_code
_entity_poly.pdbx_strand_id
1 'polypeptide(L)'
;MFTMRRSFRRINRRKFVVRVLVLIIASTFFIGNFIQYGRTRQQQHMQPQRESKTEKCDCKIESRNLGDINGSVVNETEHLWSPDKASHSLCPSSEYMRSSGVNKLGQYPSAKKHMTIGLTTITRPNGVNYLSETIQSLLDNMNDENRKETYIVVFLADFDKGAKQVTITNLSKLFHKEVEDDILHVIETSPKYYPQLTNLKKKFGDSKTRIYWRSKQNIDFAFLMCYCHELSNFYLHVEDDVKASPSVFHKLQGFISSQKKAWPILDISFMGHTAKVYHSEDLRSIASYFYLLYAEMPGDWLIRHWRIVKVPDNGQLILPVASFFQHHGVKSSLKEKSWPVNATYDRYFDVHDHKYWGRNPSAKVSSSIKPNQGKPQDAYEGGSGYFWGRNIKRDDQVTVQFNSVVNARKVFVDTGSNLAMNDFLRFGVLQASFSVSGTSSSSCGKFDTVVSFRDGRAQATFNKKIDCLRILVTNDQNEWLFLREIDVWEAK
;
A
#
# COMPACT_ATOMS: atom_id res chain seq x y z
N MET A 1 -47.62 -9.78 -74.34
CA MET A 1 -47.77 -9.08 -73.06
C MET A 1 -46.43 -9.14 -72.32
N PHE A 2 -45.75 -7.98 -72.23
CA PHE A 2 -44.54 -7.63 -71.47
C PHE A 2 -43.32 -8.56 -71.41
N THR A 3 -42.29 -8.17 -72.17
CA THR A 3 -40.87 -8.50 -72.01
C THR A 3 -40.24 -7.69 -70.85
N MET A 4 -39.71 -8.38 -69.84
CA MET A 4 -38.89 -7.78 -68.78
C MET A 4 -37.45 -7.50 -69.28
N ARG A 5 -37.02 -6.22 -69.25
CA ARG A 5 -35.61 -5.82 -69.34
C ARG A 5 -35.04 -5.59 -67.94
N ARG A 6 -34.03 -6.37 -67.56
CA ARG A 6 -33.15 -6.13 -66.40
C ARG A 6 -32.26 -4.92 -66.66
N SER A 7 -32.22 -3.97 -65.72
CA SER A 7 -31.23 -2.89 -65.68
C SER A 7 -30.30 -3.08 -64.47
N PHE A 8 -29.04 -3.39 -64.76
CA PHE A 8 -27.94 -3.45 -63.79
C PHE A 8 -27.45 -2.03 -63.48
N ARG A 9 -27.61 -1.55 -62.23
CA ARG A 9 -26.97 -0.30 -61.78
C ARG A 9 -25.48 -0.57 -61.48
N ARG A 10 -24.59 -0.01 -62.32
CA ARG A 10 -23.15 0.09 -62.07
C ARG A 10 -22.89 0.90 -60.79
N ILE A 11 -22.45 0.22 -59.73
CA ILE A 11 -21.86 0.87 -58.55
C ILE A 11 -20.54 1.51 -58.98
N ASN A 12 -20.45 2.83 -58.87
CA ASN A 12 -19.30 3.61 -59.28
C ASN A 12 -18.12 3.34 -58.33
N ARG A 13 -17.25 2.38 -58.70
CA ARG A 13 -16.12 1.88 -57.88
C ARG A 13 -15.24 3.00 -57.30
N ARG A 14 -15.09 4.14 -58.01
CA ARG A 14 -14.34 5.31 -57.51
C ARG A 14 -14.99 5.95 -56.26
N LYS A 15 -16.32 6.04 -56.19
CA LYS A 15 -17.01 6.64 -55.03
C LYS A 15 -17.00 5.71 -53.80
N PHE A 16 -16.97 4.39 -54.01
CA PHE A 16 -16.86 3.41 -52.93
C PHE A 16 -15.44 3.38 -52.35
N VAL A 17 -14.40 3.35 -53.21
CA VAL A 17 -13.00 3.39 -52.77
C VAL A 17 -12.68 4.69 -52.02
N VAL A 18 -13.18 5.84 -52.48
CA VAL A 18 -13.00 7.12 -51.78
C VAL A 18 -13.70 7.12 -50.40
N ARG A 19 -14.91 6.54 -50.28
CA ARG A 19 -15.60 6.44 -48.98
C ARG A 19 -14.86 5.52 -48.00
N VAL A 20 -14.29 4.41 -48.47
CA VAL A 20 -13.50 3.51 -47.64
C VAL A 20 -12.18 4.16 -47.22
N LEU A 21 -11.50 4.89 -48.12
CA LEU A 21 -10.28 5.63 -47.77
C LEU A 21 -10.55 6.74 -46.73
N VAL A 22 -11.65 7.48 -46.87
CA VAL A 22 -12.05 8.52 -45.90
C VAL A 22 -12.36 7.92 -44.53
N LEU A 23 -12.99 6.74 -44.47
CA LEU A 23 -13.25 6.03 -43.21
C LEU A 23 -11.96 5.52 -42.56
N ILE A 24 -11.00 5.01 -43.35
CA ILE A 24 -9.70 4.57 -42.84
C ILE A 24 -8.90 5.76 -42.30
N ILE A 25 -8.86 6.88 -43.03
CA ILE A 25 -8.19 8.11 -42.60
C ILE A 25 -8.84 8.70 -41.34
N ALA A 26 -10.17 8.69 -41.24
CA ALA A 26 -10.86 9.11 -40.03
C ALA A 26 -10.52 8.21 -38.83
N SER A 27 -10.47 6.88 -39.03
CA SER A 27 -10.14 5.94 -37.95
C SER A 27 -8.70 6.09 -37.46
N THR A 28 -7.73 6.33 -38.35
CA THR A 28 -6.33 6.56 -37.95
C THR A 28 -6.16 7.92 -37.27
N PHE A 29 -6.94 8.94 -37.65
CA PHE A 29 -6.94 10.24 -36.99
C PHE A 29 -7.56 10.19 -35.59
N PHE A 30 -8.61 9.39 -35.38
CA PHE A 30 -9.21 9.19 -34.05
C PHE A 30 -8.30 8.36 -33.13
N ILE A 31 -7.65 7.31 -33.64
CA ILE A 31 -6.68 6.52 -32.87
C ILE A 31 -5.44 7.36 -32.53
N GLY A 32 -4.94 8.17 -33.47
CA GLY A 32 -3.83 9.10 -33.24
C GLY A 32 -4.14 10.14 -32.16
N ASN A 33 -5.33 10.73 -32.18
CA ASN A 33 -5.77 11.67 -31.15
C ASN A 33 -6.01 10.99 -29.79
N PHE A 34 -6.48 9.74 -29.74
CA PHE A 34 -6.61 9.00 -28.48
C PHE A 34 -5.26 8.64 -27.85
N ILE A 35 -4.27 8.26 -28.68
CA ILE A 35 -2.89 8.01 -28.24
C ILE A 35 -2.22 9.31 -27.78
N GLN A 36 -2.46 10.43 -28.48
CA GLN A 36 -1.92 11.74 -28.12
C GLN A 36 -2.55 12.28 -26.83
N TYR A 37 -3.88 12.16 -26.67
CA TYR A 37 -4.60 12.54 -25.44
C TYR A 37 -4.22 11.64 -24.23
N GLY A 38 -3.97 10.35 -24.48
CA GLY A 38 -3.42 9.41 -23.48
C GLY A 38 -1.99 9.76 -23.05
N ARG A 39 -1.14 10.25 -23.97
CA ARG A 39 0.22 10.75 -23.66
C ARG A 39 0.19 12.02 -22.81
N THR A 40 -0.70 12.96 -23.08
CA THR A 40 -0.77 14.23 -22.33
C THR A 40 -1.21 14.00 -20.88
N ARG A 41 -2.11 13.04 -20.61
CA ARG A 41 -2.46 12.65 -19.24
C ARG A 41 -1.35 11.90 -18.50
N GLN A 42 -0.54 11.09 -19.20
CA GLN A 42 0.64 10.46 -18.60
C GLN A 42 1.77 11.46 -18.30
N GLN A 43 1.91 12.54 -19.06
CA GLN A 43 2.91 13.58 -18.82
C GLN A 43 2.51 14.60 -17.75
N GLN A 44 1.21 14.86 -17.52
CA GLN A 44 0.79 15.80 -16.46
C GLN A 44 1.01 15.26 -15.03
N HIS A 45 1.18 13.95 -14.84
CA HIS A 45 1.66 13.37 -13.58
C HIS A 45 3.20 13.22 -13.51
N MET A 46 3.92 13.68 -14.53
CA MET A 46 5.38 13.71 -14.59
C MET A 46 5.87 15.13 -14.91
N GLN A 47 5.98 15.98 -13.89
CA GLN A 47 6.92 17.10 -13.93
C GLN A 47 8.04 16.87 -12.90
N PRO A 48 9.29 16.68 -13.34
CA PRO A 48 10.45 17.02 -12.54
C PRO A 48 10.64 18.54 -12.61
N GLN A 49 10.55 19.23 -11.47
CA GLN A 49 10.99 20.62 -11.39
C GLN A 49 12.51 20.68 -11.49
N ARG A 50 13.01 21.47 -12.44
CA ARG A 50 14.45 21.69 -12.72
C ARG A 50 14.95 23.00 -12.11
N GLU A 51 16.15 22.90 -11.54
CA GLU A 51 17.26 23.88 -11.45
C GLU A 51 17.07 25.10 -10.51
N SER A 52 18.06 25.61 -9.76
CA SER A 52 19.54 25.57 -9.74
C SER A 52 20.02 25.89 -8.29
N LYS A 53 21.24 25.62 -7.79
CA LYS A 53 22.57 26.02 -8.27
C LYS A 53 23.67 25.04 -7.86
N THR A 54 24.67 24.99 -8.73
CA THR A 54 25.95 24.28 -8.65
C THR A 54 26.88 24.81 -7.56
N GLU A 55 27.44 23.91 -6.76
CA GLU A 55 28.73 24.09 -6.10
C GLU A 55 29.61 22.88 -6.41
N LYS A 56 30.81 23.13 -6.95
CA LYS A 56 31.83 22.12 -7.26
C LYS A 56 32.45 21.64 -5.95
N CYS A 57 32.45 20.33 -5.72
CA CYS A 57 33.43 19.70 -4.83
C CYS A 57 34.12 18.56 -5.59
N ASP A 58 35.43 18.73 -5.80
CA ASP A 58 36.34 17.67 -6.25
C ASP A 58 36.51 16.64 -5.12
N CYS A 59 36.29 15.36 -5.42
CA CYS A 59 36.74 14.25 -4.59
C CYS A 59 37.46 13.24 -5.48
N LYS A 60 38.80 13.20 -5.33
CA LYS A 60 39.67 12.18 -5.92
C LYS A 60 39.31 10.81 -5.35
N ILE A 61 39.10 9.83 -6.23
CA ILE A 61 38.92 8.42 -5.86
C ILE A 61 40.30 7.79 -5.81
N GLU A 62 40.79 7.42 -4.62
CA GLU A 62 41.92 6.50 -4.46
C GLU A 62 41.39 5.06 -4.48
N SER A 63 41.80 4.29 -5.48
CA SER A 63 41.67 2.85 -5.52
C SER A 63 42.73 2.21 -4.61
N ARG A 64 42.33 1.57 -3.51
CA ARG A 64 43.20 0.66 -2.75
C ARG A 64 42.80 -0.79 -2.99
N ASN A 65 43.79 -1.57 -3.41
CA ASN A 65 43.77 -3.01 -3.61
C ASN A 65 43.42 -3.73 -2.31
N LEU A 66 42.53 -4.73 -2.38
CA LEU A 66 42.40 -5.75 -1.34
C LEU A 66 43.51 -6.79 -1.51
N GLY A 67 44.40 -6.86 -0.54
CA GLY A 67 45.33 -7.98 -0.33
C GLY A 67 44.83 -8.91 0.78
N ASP A 68 44.94 -10.20 0.51
CA ASP A 68 45.05 -11.39 1.36
C ASP A 68 44.51 -11.37 2.80
N ILE A 69 43.54 -12.26 3.08
CA ILE A 69 43.22 -12.72 4.43
C ILE A 69 43.23 -14.26 4.44
N ASN A 70 44.08 -14.80 5.30
CA ASN A 70 44.31 -16.22 5.55
C ASN A 70 43.03 -17.00 5.91
N GLY A 71 42.88 -18.16 5.27
CA GLY A 71 41.82 -19.13 5.51
C GLY A 71 42.14 -20.09 6.65
N SER A 72 41.10 -20.48 7.38
CA SER A 72 41.01 -21.79 8.06
C SER A 72 39.66 -22.11 8.70
N VAL A 73 38.61 -21.26 8.59
CA VAL A 73 37.27 -21.58 9.14
C VAL A 73 36.11 -21.26 8.18
N VAL A 74 36.36 -21.03 6.88
CA VAL A 74 35.34 -20.52 5.93
C VAL A 74 34.87 -21.56 4.88
N ASN A 75 35.48 -22.75 4.83
CA ASN A 75 35.39 -23.58 3.62
C ASN A 75 34.14 -24.47 3.45
N GLU A 76 33.31 -24.71 4.47
CA GLU A 76 32.20 -25.68 4.31
C GLU A 76 30.93 -25.09 3.69
N THR A 77 30.61 -23.81 3.93
CA THR A 77 29.41 -23.18 3.34
C THR A 77 29.65 -22.51 1.99
N GLU A 78 30.92 -22.32 1.58
CA GLU A 78 31.28 -21.61 0.35
C GLU A 78 30.95 -22.36 -0.96
N HIS A 79 30.76 -23.68 -0.88
CA HIS A 79 30.37 -24.53 -2.01
C HIS A 79 28.86 -24.68 -2.22
N LEU A 80 28.01 -24.20 -1.29
CA LEU A 80 26.56 -24.44 -1.36
C LEU A 80 25.79 -23.53 -2.31
N TRP A 81 26.35 -22.38 -2.73
CA TRP A 81 25.72 -21.56 -3.77
C TRP A 81 26.23 -21.98 -5.15
N SER A 82 25.64 -23.06 -5.66
CA SER A 82 25.48 -23.26 -7.10
C SER A 82 23.99 -23.10 -7.40
N PRO A 83 23.59 -22.41 -8.48
CA PRO A 83 22.25 -22.62 -9.00
C PRO A 83 22.12 -24.12 -9.21
N ASP A 84 21.19 -24.72 -8.48
CA ASP A 84 21.00 -26.15 -8.43
C ASP A 84 20.88 -26.63 -9.89
N LYS A 85 21.88 -27.34 -10.40
CA LYS A 85 21.94 -27.69 -11.84
C LYS A 85 20.73 -28.55 -12.26
N ALA A 86 20.01 -29.09 -11.27
CA ALA A 86 18.78 -29.86 -11.44
C ALA A 86 17.49 -29.02 -11.28
N SER A 87 17.53 -27.79 -10.75
CA SER A 87 16.34 -26.96 -10.55
C SER A 87 16.26 -25.84 -11.58
N HIS A 88 15.14 -25.77 -12.30
CA HIS A 88 14.81 -24.64 -13.19
C HIS A 88 14.48 -23.33 -12.41
N SER A 89 14.91 -23.19 -11.15
CA SER A 89 14.60 -22.05 -10.29
C SER A 89 15.79 -21.11 -10.11
N LEU A 90 15.53 -19.80 -10.15
CA LEU A 90 16.50 -18.77 -9.76
C LEU A 90 16.61 -18.62 -8.24
N CYS A 91 15.70 -19.21 -7.47
CA CYS A 91 15.83 -19.24 -6.04
C CYS A 91 16.93 -20.21 -5.62
N PRO A 92 17.78 -19.84 -4.64
CA PRO A 92 18.76 -20.76 -4.06
C PRO A 92 18.13 -22.05 -3.54
N SER A 93 18.93 -23.13 -3.47
CA SER A 93 18.47 -24.43 -2.98
C SER A 93 17.96 -24.34 -1.54
N SER A 94 17.07 -25.26 -1.18
CA SER A 94 16.55 -25.37 0.18
C SER A 94 17.66 -25.63 1.21
N GLU A 95 18.70 -26.38 0.83
CA GLU A 95 19.88 -26.62 1.65
C GLU A 95 20.63 -25.31 1.97
N TYR A 96 20.86 -24.47 0.95
CA TYR A 96 21.50 -23.17 1.15
C TYR A 96 20.65 -22.25 2.04
N MET A 97 19.33 -22.20 1.80
CA MET A 97 18.42 -21.38 2.61
C MET A 97 18.37 -21.82 4.09
N ARG A 98 18.56 -23.11 4.37
CA ARG A 98 18.59 -23.67 5.73
C ARG A 98 19.95 -23.56 6.42
N SER A 99 21.00 -23.18 5.69
CA SER A 99 22.35 -23.11 6.24
C SER A 99 22.53 -22.01 7.29
N SER A 100 23.52 -22.17 8.16
CA SER A 100 24.01 -21.11 9.07
C SER A 100 24.67 -19.94 8.32
N GLY A 101 24.99 -20.13 7.03
CA GLY A 101 25.42 -19.08 6.12
C GLY A 101 24.32 -18.03 5.91
N VAL A 102 23.06 -18.46 5.90
CA VAL A 102 21.87 -17.60 5.69
C VAL A 102 21.24 -17.17 7.01
N ASN A 103 20.94 -18.12 7.91
CA ASN A 103 20.20 -17.86 9.15
C ASN A 103 21.13 -17.38 10.26
N LYS A 104 20.97 -16.13 10.71
CA LYS A 104 21.84 -15.49 11.72
C LYS A 104 21.19 -15.38 13.08
N LEU A 105 19.89 -15.11 13.12
CA LEU A 105 19.06 -15.24 14.32
C LEU A 105 17.81 -16.03 13.94
N GLY A 106 17.42 -16.96 14.80
CA GLY A 106 16.39 -17.95 14.48
C GLY A 106 16.94 -19.07 13.59
N GLN A 107 16.13 -20.10 13.41
CA GLN A 107 16.40 -21.21 12.49
C GLN A 107 15.45 -21.12 11.29
N TYR A 108 15.82 -21.70 10.16
CA TYR A 108 14.90 -21.72 9.01
C TYR A 108 13.55 -22.32 9.41
N PRO A 109 12.42 -21.63 9.21
CA PRO A 109 11.15 -22.09 9.74
C PRO A 109 10.75 -23.46 9.22
N SER A 110 10.25 -24.29 10.13
CA SER A 110 9.89 -25.69 9.84
C SER A 110 8.39 -25.89 9.58
N ALA A 111 7.55 -25.01 10.12
CA ALA A 111 6.11 -25.06 9.98
C ALA A 111 5.59 -23.94 9.07
N LYS A 112 4.54 -24.25 8.31
CA LYS A 112 3.81 -23.24 7.53
C LYS A 112 2.86 -22.47 8.45
N LYS A 113 2.97 -21.13 8.45
CA LYS A 113 2.08 -20.23 9.21
C LYS A 113 1.08 -19.49 8.29
N HIS A 114 0.19 -18.69 8.86
CA HIS A 114 -0.71 -17.87 8.05
C HIS A 114 0.01 -16.78 7.25
N MET A 115 0.93 -16.03 7.89
CA MET A 115 1.57 -14.84 7.31
C MET A 115 3.09 -14.84 7.53
N THR A 116 3.85 -14.42 6.51
CA THR A 116 5.26 -14.03 6.68
C THR A 116 5.41 -12.56 6.33
N ILE A 117 5.98 -11.76 7.24
CA ILE A 117 6.33 -10.36 7.01
C ILE A 117 7.80 -10.29 6.63
N GLY A 118 8.10 -9.85 5.41
CA GLY A 118 9.47 -9.68 4.92
C GLY A 118 9.90 -8.21 4.94
N LEU A 119 11.00 -7.93 5.62
CA LEU A 119 11.65 -6.62 5.68
C LEU A 119 13.07 -6.72 5.10
N THR A 120 13.44 -5.78 4.25
CA THR A 120 14.83 -5.62 3.80
C THR A 120 15.41 -4.37 4.45
N THR A 121 16.58 -4.48 5.05
CA THR A 121 17.27 -3.33 5.66
C THR A 121 18.67 -3.14 5.08
N ILE A 122 19.08 -1.87 5.02
CA ILE A 122 20.42 -1.44 4.63
C ILE A 122 20.81 -0.23 5.49
N THR A 123 22.10 -0.13 5.79
CA THR A 123 22.65 0.97 6.58
C THR A 123 22.47 2.29 5.85
N ARG A 124 21.89 3.28 6.55
CA ARG A 124 21.69 4.63 6.01
C ARG A 124 22.86 5.54 6.38
N PRO A 125 23.11 6.60 5.58
CA PRO A 125 24.09 7.61 5.92
C PRO A 125 23.82 8.22 7.32
N ASN A 126 24.88 8.50 8.06
CA ASN A 126 24.85 9.09 9.41
C ASN A 126 24.21 8.21 10.49
N GLY A 127 24.13 6.88 10.28
CA GLY A 127 23.72 5.93 11.31
C GLY A 127 22.24 5.93 11.67
N VAL A 128 21.38 6.55 10.86
CA VAL A 128 19.92 6.53 11.10
C VAL A 128 19.38 5.12 10.88
N ASN A 129 18.59 4.63 11.83
CA ASN A 129 18.02 3.29 11.82
C ASN A 129 16.57 3.35 12.29
N TYR A 130 15.65 2.83 11.48
CA TYR A 130 14.21 2.77 11.77
C TYR A 130 13.71 1.34 12.02
N LEU A 131 14.56 0.34 11.78
CA LEU A 131 14.18 -1.08 11.74
C LEU A 131 13.62 -1.54 13.09
N SER A 132 14.25 -1.16 14.20
CA SER A 132 13.80 -1.57 15.53
C SER A 132 12.43 -0.96 15.88
N GLU A 133 12.18 0.29 15.49
CA GLU A 133 10.88 0.94 15.67
C GLU A 133 9.80 0.28 14.81
N THR A 134 10.13 -0.08 13.57
CA THR A 134 9.25 -0.82 12.67
C THR A 134 8.87 -2.19 13.23
N ILE A 135 9.86 -2.98 13.69
CA ILE A 135 9.62 -4.30 14.28
C ILE A 135 8.78 -4.18 15.55
N GLN A 136 9.12 -3.25 16.44
CA GLN A 136 8.35 -3.01 17.66
C GLN A 136 6.90 -2.63 17.33
N SER A 137 6.69 -1.73 16.36
CA SER A 137 5.36 -1.32 15.94
C SER A 137 4.53 -2.48 15.38
N LEU A 138 5.14 -3.46 14.71
CA LEU A 138 4.44 -4.67 14.27
C LEU A 138 4.06 -5.54 15.47
N LEU A 139 5.02 -5.82 16.35
CA LEU A 139 4.84 -6.67 17.52
C LEU A 139 3.78 -6.13 18.50
N ASP A 140 3.77 -4.81 18.72
CA ASP A 140 2.79 -4.13 19.59
C ASP A 140 1.34 -4.29 19.10
N ASN A 141 1.15 -4.57 17.80
CA ASN A 141 -0.15 -4.77 17.19
C ASN A 141 -0.52 -6.26 17.01
N MET A 142 0.32 -7.19 17.48
CA MET A 142 0.02 -8.62 17.47
C MET A 142 -0.60 -9.06 18.81
N ASN A 143 -1.70 -9.81 18.75
CA ASN A 143 -2.16 -10.62 19.88
C ASN A 143 -1.45 -11.99 19.86
N ASP A 144 -1.72 -12.84 20.86
CA ASP A 144 -1.06 -14.15 20.99
C ASP A 144 -1.32 -15.09 19.80
N GLU A 145 -2.50 -15.01 19.19
CA GLU A 145 -2.85 -15.79 17.99
C GLU A 145 -2.03 -15.32 16.78
N ASN A 146 -1.98 -14.01 16.55
CA ASN A 146 -1.19 -13.40 15.48
C ASN A 146 0.30 -13.72 15.62
N ARG A 147 0.83 -13.71 16.86
CA ARG A 147 2.22 -14.09 17.15
C ARG A 147 2.51 -15.53 16.74
N LYS A 148 1.60 -16.47 17.00
CA LYS A 148 1.74 -17.88 16.61
C LYS A 148 1.63 -18.10 15.10
N GLU A 149 0.81 -17.31 14.43
CA GLU A 149 0.50 -17.43 13.00
C GLU A 149 1.31 -16.52 12.08
N THR A 150 2.33 -15.82 12.61
CA THR A 150 3.18 -14.91 11.84
C THR A 150 4.67 -15.18 12.01
N TYR A 151 5.42 -15.11 10.91
CA TYR A 151 6.87 -14.91 10.92
C TYR A 151 7.22 -13.46 10.56
N ILE A 152 8.26 -12.91 11.17
CA ILE A 152 8.93 -11.68 10.74
C ILE A 152 10.32 -12.07 10.26
N VAL A 153 10.62 -11.86 8.98
CA VAL A 153 11.91 -12.17 8.37
C VAL A 153 12.59 -10.87 7.96
N VAL A 154 13.75 -10.60 8.56
CA VAL A 154 14.58 -9.43 8.29
C VAL A 154 15.79 -9.83 7.47
N PHE A 155 15.88 -9.34 6.24
CA PHE A 155 17.03 -9.53 5.37
C PHE A 155 18.03 -8.37 5.50
N LEU A 156 19.24 -8.70 5.95
CA LEU A 156 20.37 -7.77 6.04
C LEU A 156 21.07 -7.67 4.68
N ALA A 157 20.72 -6.64 3.92
CA ALA A 157 21.17 -6.49 2.53
C ALA A 157 22.50 -5.74 2.38
N ASP A 158 23.12 -5.28 3.48
CA ASP A 158 24.45 -4.67 3.44
C ASP A 158 25.52 -5.65 2.96
N PHE A 159 26.45 -5.16 2.12
CA PHE A 159 27.68 -5.91 1.82
C PHE A 159 28.71 -5.80 2.94
N ASP A 160 28.64 -4.75 3.75
CA ASP A 160 29.54 -4.53 4.87
C ASP A 160 29.23 -5.49 6.02
N LYS A 161 30.19 -6.37 6.35
CA LYS A 161 30.01 -7.37 7.40
C LYS A 161 29.88 -6.74 8.79
N GLY A 162 30.55 -5.61 9.04
CA GLY A 162 30.50 -4.93 10.33
C GLY A 162 29.11 -4.35 10.61
N ALA A 163 28.53 -3.66 9.63
CA ALA A 163 27.18 -3.11 9.69
C ALA A 163 26.12 -4.18 9.93
N LYS A 164 26.24 -5.33 9.26
CA LYS A 164 25.38 -6.49 9.50
C LYS A 164 25.53 -7.00 10.94
N GLN A 165 26.76 -7.17 11.42
CA GLN A 165 27.02 -7.65 12.78
C GLN A 165 26.47 -6.70 13.85
N VAL A 166 26.60 -5.38 13.67
CA VAL A 166 26.00 -4.38 14.57
C VAL A 166 24.49 -4.54 14.63
N THR A 167 23.84 -4.74 13.48
CA THR A 167 22.39 -4.94 13.41
C THR A 167 21.96 -6.25 14.07
N ILE A 168 22.67 -7.36 13.82
CA ILE A 168 22.43 -8.67 14.46
C ILE A 168 22.51 -8.54 15.98
N THR A 169 23.59 -7.95 16.51
CA THR A 169 23.77 -7.78 17.95
C THR A 169 22.66 -6.93 18.56
N ASN A 170 22.25 -5.84 17.88
CA ASN A 170 21.17 -4.99 18.35
C ASN A 170 19.81 -5.73 18.38
N LEU A 171 19.45 -6.42 17.29
CA LEU A 171 18.19 -7.17 17.21
C LEU A 171 18.15 -8.33 18.19
N SER A 172 19.26 -9.06 18.36
CA SER A 172 19.37 -10.14 19.35
C SER A 172 19.14 -9.61 20.78
N LYS A 173 19.66 -8.43 21.11
CA LYS A 173 19.46 -7.82 22.44
C LYS A 173 18.02 -7.36 22.65
N LEU A 174 17.43 -6.68 21.66
CA LEU A 174 16.10 -6.06 21.78
C LEU A 174 14.95 -7.08 21.70
N PHE A 175 15.10 -8.10 20.85
CA PHE A 175 14.03 -9.03 20.49
C PHE A 175 14.42 -10.49 20.77
N HIS A 176 15.23 -10.75 21.80
CA HIS A 176 15.69 -12.10 22.15
C HIS A 176 14.53 -13.09 22.28
N LYS A 177 13.45 -12.68 22.95
CA LYS A 177 12.27 -13.50 23.17
C LYS A 177 11.57 -13.84 21.85
N GLU A 178 11.38 -12.87 20.95
CA GLU A 178 10.76 -13.12 19.65
C GLU A 178 11.60 -14.05 18.76
N VAL A 179 12.93 -14.04 18.92
CA VAL A 179 13.82 -15.00 18.25
C VAL A 179 13.65 -16.41 18.85
N GLU A 180 13.58 -16.53 20.18
CA GLU A 180 13.36 -17.80 20.87
C GLU A 180 11.98 -18.40 20.60
N ASP A 181 10.95 -17.55 20.51
CA ASP A 181 9.55 -17.92 20.23
C ASP A 181 9.29 -18.22 18.73
N ASP A 182 10.32 -18.28 17.90
CA ASP A 182 10.23 -18.55 16.44
C ASP A 182 9.35 -17.54 15.68
N ILE A 183 9.36 -16.28 16.13
CA ILE A 183 8.63 -15.17 15.52
C ILE A 183 9.58 -14.35 14.63
N LEU A 184 10.74 -13.94 15.14
CA LEU A 184 11.70 -13.09 14.44
C LEU A 184 12.89 -13.89 13.91
N HIS A 185 13.13 -13.74 12.61
CA HIS A 185 14.20 -14.38 11.86
C HIS A 185 15.08 -13.33 11.21
N VAL A 186 16.39 -13.41 11.39
CA VAL A 186 17.34 -12.50 10.75
C VAL A 186 18.23 -13.29 9.82
N ILE A 187 18.22 -12.89 8.55
CA ILE A 187 18.90 -13.60 7.47
C ILE A 187 19.86 -12.68 6.71
N GLU A 188 20.86 -13.28 6.08
CA GLU A 188 21.73 -12.62 5.11
C GLU A 188 22.03 -13.57 3.95
N THR A 189 22.79 -13.09 2.97
CA THR A 189 23.25 -13.94 1.87
C THR A 189 24.68 -13.61 1.48
N SER A 190 25.34 -14.57 0.82
CA SER A 190 26.65 -14.38 0.23
C SER A 190 26.62 -13.30 -0.86
N PRO A 191 27.64 -12.43 -0.96
CA PRO A 191 27.79 -11.51 -2.07
C PRO A 191 27.79 -12.20 -3.44
N LYS A 192 28.13 -13.50 -3.51
CA LYS A 192 28.09 -14.30 -4.74
C LYS A 192 26.68 -14.48 -5.31
N TYR A 193 25.62 -14.34 -4.48
CA TYR A 193 24.23 -14.37 -4.96
C TYR A 193 23.93 -13.22 -5.94
N TYR A 194 24.63 -12.09 -5.81
CA TYR A 194 24.35 -10.91 -6.60
C TYR A 194 24.97 -11.02 -8.00
N PRO A 195 24.20 -10.79 -9.08
CA PRO A 195 24.77 -10.64 -10.41
C PRO A 195 25.59 -9.35 -10.50
N GLN A 196 26.23 -9.12 -11.65
CA GLN A 196 27.10 -7.96 -11.86
C GLN A 196 26.35 -6.64 -11.63
N LEU A 197 26.74 -5.92 -10.57
CA LEU A 197 26.22 -4.57 -10.27
C LEU A 197 27.08 -3.44 -10.82
N THR A 198 28.19 -3.76 -11.48
CA THR A 198 29.08 -2.79 -12.14
C THR A 198 28.73 -2.63 -13.62
N ASN A 199 29.07 -1.48 -14.20
CA ASN A 199 28.87 -1.20 -15.63
C ASN A 199 27.42 -1.36 -16.15
N LEU A 200 26.43 -1.13 -15.27
CA LEU A 200 25.02 -1.19 -15.63
C LEU A 200 24.66 -0.13 -16.68
N LYS A 201 23.78 -0.50 -17.62
CA LYS A 201 23.33 0.38 -18.71
C LYS A 201 22.59 1.60 -18.14
N LYS A 202 22.97 2.80 -18.61
CA LYS A 202 22.24 4.03 -18.29
C LYS A 202 20.83 3.99 -18.88
N LYS A 203 19.83 4.23 -18.04
CA LYS A 203 18.41 4.25 -18.41
C LYS A 203 17.70 5.34 -17.63
N PHE A 204 16.60 5.86 -18.19
CA PHE A 204 15.68 6.82 -17.55
C PHE A 204 16.31 8.14 -17.06
N GLY A 205 17.50 8.48 -17.53
CA GLY A 205 18.23 9.67 -17.07
C GLY A 205 18.86 9.52 -15.68
N ASP A 206 18.89 8.30 -15.13
CA ASP A 206 19.39 8.03 -13.78
C ASP A 206 20.90 8.26 -13.64
N SER A 207 21.31 8.71 -12.45
CA SER A 207 22.71 8.70 -12.04
C SER A 207 23.22 7.25 -11.93
N LYS A 208 24.55 7.05 -12.03
CA LYS A 208 25.15 5.71 -11.84
C LYS A 208 24.79 5.15 -10.46
N THR A 209 24.77 6.01 -9.44
CA THR A 209 24.40 5.66 -8.06
C THR A 209 22.96 5.20 -7.97
N ARG A 210 22.00 5.91 -8.59
CA ARG A 210 20.60 5.50 -8.61
C ARG A 210 20.40 4.18 -9.35
N ILE A 211 21.08 3.98 -10.48
CA ILE A 211 21.02 2.71 -11.24
C ILE A 211 21.53 1.55 -10.39
N TYR A 212 22.70 1.68 -9.77
CA TYR A 212 23.22 0.67 -8.85
C TYR A 212 22.22 0.39 -7.72
N TRP A 213 21.73 1.43 -7.05
CA TRP A 213 20.82 1.33 -5.92
C TRP A 213 19.52 0.58 -6.28
N ARG A 214 18.83 1.00 -7.36
CA ARG A 214 17.57 0.35 -7.77
C ARG A 214 17.79 -1.09 -8.26
N SER A 215 18.95 -1.37 -8.86
CA SER A 215 19.24 -2.69 -9.40
C SER A 215 19.57 -3.67 -8.27
N LYS A 216 20.34 -3.22 -7.27
CA LYS A 216 20.58 -3.98 -6.05
C LYS A 216 19.27 -4.24 -5.29
N GLN A 217 18.42 -3.22 -5.13
CA GLN A 217 17.14 -3.37 -4.43
C GLN A 217 16.25 -4.47 -5.05
N ASN A 218 16.19 -4.56 -6.39
CA ASN A 218 15.46 -5.64 -7.05
C ASN A 218 16.00 -7.04 -6.70
N ILE A 219 17.33 -7.20 -6.61
CA ILE A 219 17.96 -8.46 -6.19
C ILE A 219 17.67 -8.73 -4.71
N ASP A 220 17.69 -7.68 -3.88
CA ASP A 220 17.39 -7.79 -2.45
C ASP A 220 15.97 -8.32 -2.23
N PHE A 221 14.99 -7.80 -2.98
CA PHE A 221 13.62 -8.31 -2.99
C PHE A 221 13.55 -9.75 -3.47
N ALA A 222 14.27 -10.10 -4.54
CA ALA A 222 14.29 -11.46 -5.05
C ALA A 222 14.80 -12.46 -4.00
N PHE A 223 15.90 -12.15 -3.30
CA PHE A 223 16.44 -13.04 -2.27
C PHE A 223 15.45 -13.27 -1.14
N LEU A 224 14.91 -12.19 -0.56
CA LEU A 224 13.98 -12.27 0.56
C LEU A 224 12.70 -13.02 0.17
N MET A 225 12.15 -12.75 -1.02
CA MET A 225 10.98 -13.47 -1.53
C MET A 225 11.27 -14.95 -1.79
N CYS A 226 12.46 -15.30 -2.29
CA CYS A 226 12.89 -16.69 -2.43
C CYS A 226 12.98 -17.40 -1.07
N TYR A 227 13.52 -16.74 -0.04
CA TYR A 227 13.57 -17.31 1.30
C TYR A 227 12.17 -17.61 1.85
N CYS A 228 11.21 -16.72 1.57
CA CYS A 228 9.86 -16.78 2.13
C CYS A 228 8.85 -17.63 1.34
N HIS A 229 9.18 -18.17 0.15
CA HIS A 229 8.18 -18.63 -0.84
C HIS A 229 7.28 -19.81 -0.43
N GLU A 230 7.55 -20.48 0.70
CA GLU A 230 6.76 -21.62 1.20
C GLU A 230 6.47 -21.52 2.71
N LEU A 231 6.86 -20.42 3.36
CA LEU A 231 6.77 -20.28 4.81
C LEU A 231 5.35 -19.97 5.30
N SER A 232 4.48 -19.44 4.44
CA SER A 232 3.14 -19.02 4.84
C SER A 232 2.12 -19.07 3.72
N ASN A 233 0.84 -18.81 4.00
CA ASN A 233 -0.20 -18.65 2.97
C ASN A 233 -0.09 -17.29 2.27
N PHE A 234 0.19 -16.24 3.04
CA PHE A 234 0.38 -14.88 2.55
C PHE A 234 1.75 -14.35 2.93
N TYR A 235 2.27 -13.45 2.09
CA TYR A 235 3.50 -12.73 2.34
C TYR A 235 3.24 -11.23 2.31
N LEU A 236 3.61 -10.56 3.39
CA LEU A 236 3.55 -9.12 3.52
C LEU A 236 4.96 -8.54 3.37
N HIS A 237 5.21 -7.88 2.25
CA HIS A 237 6.45 -7.14 2.03
C HIS A 237 6.33 -5.73 2.57
N VAL A 238 7.28 -5.30 3.41
CA VAL A 238 7.23 -4.00 4.08
C VAL A 238 8.61 -3.34 4.06
N GLU A 239 8.66 -2.02 3.92
CA GLU A 239 9.88 -1.23 4.14
C GLU A 239 10.28 -1.23 5.63
N ASP A 240 11.55 -0.99 5.93
CA ASP A 240 12.10 -1.03 7.30
C ASP A 240 11.90 0.26 8.10
N ASP A 241 11.19 1.24 7.55
CA ASP A 241 10.94 2.58 8.11
C ASP A 241 9.45 2.94 8.13
N VAL A 242 8.64 2.01 8.64
CA VAL A 242 7.18 2.14 8.69
C VAL A 242 6.62 2.00 10.09
N LYS A 243 5.47 2.61 10.31
CA LYS A 243 4.64 2.42 11.50
C LYS A 243 3.34 1.72 11.12
N ALA A 244 3.01 0.64 11.82
CA ALA A 244 1.77 -0.08 11.63
C ALA A 244 0.58 0.73 12.20
N SER A 245 -0.56 0.66 11.52
CA SER A 245 -1.83 1.17 12.06
C SER A 245 -2.30 0.26 13.21
N PRO A 246 -3.12 0.76 14.13
CA PRO A 246 -3.74 -0.09 15.14
C PRO A 246 -4.52 -1.27 14.51
N SER A 247 -4.54 -2.40 15.21
CA SER A 247 -5.20 -3.65 14.78
C SER A 247 -4.87 -4.10 13.35
N VAL A 248 -3.66 -3.80 12.85
CA VAL A 248 -3.27 -4.04 11.46
C VAL A 248 -3.52 -5.48 10.99
N PHE A 249 -3.30 -6.48 11.85
CA PHE A 249 -3.50 -7.89 11.51
C PHE A 249 -4.96 -8.26 11.29
N HIS A 250 -5.87 -7.76 12.13
CA HIS A 250 -7.30 -7.94 11.93
C HIS A 250 -7.76 -7.26 10.63
N LYS A 251 -7.32 -6.01 10.39
CA LYS A 251 -7.62 -5.29 9.15
C LYS A 251 -7.09 -6.00 7.90
N LEU A 252 -5.87 -6.54 7.97
CA LEU A 252 -5.25 -7.32 6.91
C LEU A 252 -6.09 -8.55 6.56
N GLN A 253 -6.44 -9.37 7.56
CA GLN A 253 -7.26 -10.56 7.36
C GLN A 253 -8.63 -10.21 6.78
N GLY A 254 -9.29 -9.17 7.31
CA GLY A 254 -10.56 -8.67 6.78
C GLY A 254 -10.45 -8.18 5.33
N PHE A 255 -9.40 -7.41 5.01
CA PHE A 255 -9.19 -6.89 3.66
C PHE A 255 -8.91 -8.01 2.65
N ILE A 256 -8.03 -8.96 2.99
CA ILE A 256 -7.75 -10.15 2.16
C ILE A 256 -9.02 -10.95 1.92
N SER A 257 -9.78 -11.25 2.98
CA SER A 257 -11.00 -12.06 2.91
C SER A 257 -12.14 -11.37 2.14
N SER A 258 -12.15 -10.03 2.10
CA SER A 258 -13.14 -9.26 1.34
C SER A 258 -12.94 -9.31 -0.18
N GLN A 259 -11.77 -9.74 -0.67
CA GLN A 259 -11.48 -9.76 -2.09
C GLN A 259 -12.24 -10.87 -2.80
N LYS A 260 -13.16 -10.51 -3.70
CA LYS A 260 -14.02 -11.45 -4.45
C LYS A 260 -13.45 -11.86 -5.81
N LYS A 261 -12.49 -11.09 -6.33
CA LYS A 261 -11.83 -11.34 -7.62
C LYS A 261 -10.41 -11.83 -7.36
N ALA A 262 -9.85 -12.61 -8.28
CA ALA A 262 -8.43 -12.89 -8.29
C ALA A 262 -7.63 -11.58 -8.26
N TRP A 263 -6.55 -11.54 -7.48
CA TRP A 263 -5.71 -10.37 -7.31
C TRP A 263 -4.24 -10.78 -7.36
N PRO A 264 -3.37 -10.01 -8.04
CA PRO A 264 -1.96 -10.33 -8.10
C PRO A 264 -1.22 -9.86 -6.84
N ILE A 265 -1.56 -8.67 -6.33
CA ILE A 265 -0.93 -8.00 -5.19
C ILE A 265 -1.96 -7.03 -4.57
N LEU A 266 -2.05 -7.00 -3.25
CA LEU A 266 -2.81 -5.98 -2.52
C LEU A 266 -1.88 -4.86 -2.05
N ASP A 267 -2.26 -3.62 -2.31
CA ASP A 267 -1.55 -2.43 -1.83
C ASP A 267 -2.18 -2.01 -0.52
N ILE A 268 -1.47 -2.11 0.59
CA ILE A 268 -2.05 -1.79 1.92
C ILE A 268 -1.55 -0.46 2.47
N SER A 269 -0.89 0.32 1.63
CA SER A 269 -0.52 1.71 1.83
C SER A 269 -0.63 2.44 0.50
N PHE A 270 -1.12 3.68 0.54
CA PHE A 270 -1.17 4.55 -0.65
C PHE A 270 0.21 5.12 -0.99
N MET A 271 1.20 5.02 -0.10
CA MET A 271 2.60 5.41 -0.34
C MET A 271 3.37 4.39 -1.18
N GLY A 272 2.87 4.06 -2.37
CA GLY A 272 3.63 3.30 -3.36
C GLY A 272 4.15 1.96 -2.83
N HIS A 273 5.45 1.87 -2.54
CA HIS A 273 6.17 0.63 -2.19
C HIS A 273 6.12 0.19 -0.74
N THR A 274 5.62 1.05 0.15
CA THR A 274 5.74 0.89 1.60
C THR A 274 5.28 -0.45 2.15
N ALA A 275 4.14 -0.96 1.68
CA ALA A 275 3.62 -2.25 2.15
C ALA A 275 2.70 -2.93 1.12
N LYS A 276 2.95 -4.22 0.85
CA LYS A 276 2.24 -5.02 -0.17
C LYS A 276 2.03 -6.45 0.27
N VAL A 277 0.83 -6.99 0.02
CA VAL A 277 0.50 -8.40 0.27
C VAL A 277 0.54 -9.20 -1.03
N TYR A 278 1.18 -10.35 -0.97
CA TYR A 278 1.31 -11.32 -2.04
C TYR A 278 0.73 -12.66 -1.59
N HIS A 279 0.23 -13.44 -2.55
CA HIS A 279 0.09 -14.87 -2.33
C HIS A 279 1.48 -15.51 -2.25
N SER A 280 1.73 -16.33 -1.23
CA SER A 280 3.05 -16.95 -1.06
C SER A 280 3.45 -17.85 -2.24
N GLU A 281 2.48 -18.53 -2.85
CA GLU A 281 2.70 -19.39 -4.03
C GLU A 281 3.26 -18.62 -5.24
N ASP A 282 3.02 -17.31 -5.32
CA ASP A 282 3.54 -16.46 -6.40
C ASP A 282 4.97 -15.99 -6.15
N LEU A 283 5.49 -16.11 -4.91
CA LEU A 283 6.77 -15.52 -4.51
C LEU A 283 7.95 -16.02 -5.34
N ARG A 284 8.02 -17.32 -5.63
CA ARG A 284 9.11 -17.88 -6.46
C ARG A 284 9.12 -17.24 -7.86
N SER A 285 7.94 -17.00 -8.42
CA SER A 285 7.80 -16.45 -9.77
C SER A 285 8.13 -14.95 -9.83
N ILE A 286 7.66 -14.16 -8.85
CA ILE A 286 7.97 -12.74 -8.79
C ILE A 286 9.43 -12.47 -8.39
N ALA A 287 10.01 -13.31 -7.51
CA ALA A 287 11.43 -13.24 -7.19
C ALA A 287 12.29 -13.45 -8.44
N SER A 288 11.95 -14.46 -9.24
CA SER A 288 12.58 -14.71 -10.53
C SER A 288 12.43 -13.51 -11.48
N TYR A 289 11.25 -12.88 -11.51
CA TYR A 289 10.99 -11.70 -12.33
C TYR A 289 11.86 -10.49 -11.90
N PHE A 290 11.97 -10.21 -10.60
CA PHE A 290 12.85 -9.18 -10.07
C PHE A 290 14.32 -9.46 -10.38
N TYR A 291 14.76 -10.71 -10.20
CA TYR A 291 16.14 -11.10 -10.44
C TYR A 291 16.50 -10.99 -11.93
N LEU A 292 15.64 -11.43 -12.84
CA LEU A 292 15.89 -11.36 -14.29
C LEU A 292 15.93 -9.91 -14.80
N LEU A 293 15.09 -9.04 -14.25
CA LEU A 293 14.94 -7.66 -14.71
C LEU A 293 15.61 -6.64 -13.78
N TYR A 294 16.53 -7.09 -12.92
CA TYR A 294 17.10 -6.27 -11.85
C TYR A 294 17.70 -4.96 -12.37
N ALA A 295 18.44 -5.02 -13.48
CA ALA A 295 19.06 -3.86 -14.11
C ALA A 295 18.10 -3.02 -14.98
N GLU A 296 16.93 -3.58 -15.32
CA GLU A 296 16.10 -3.07 -16.41
C GLU A 296 15.27 -1.87 -16.02
N MET A 297 14.62 -1.88 -14.85
CA MET A 297 13.83 -0.76 -14.33
C MET A 297 13.71 -0.80 -12.80
N PRO A 298 13.29 0.30 -12.15
CA PRO A 298 12.96 0.31 -10.72
C PRO A 298 11.90 -0.74 -10.33
N GLY A 299 11.93 -1.21 -9.08
CA GLY A 299 11.02 -2.25 -8.60
C GLY A 299 9.54 -1.87 -8.66
N ASP A 300 9.19 -0.59 -8.54
CA ASP A 300 7.82 -0.08 -8.65
C ASP A 300 7.24 -0.21 -10.04
N TRP A 301 8.09 -0.08 -11.05
CA TRP A 301 7.68 -0.25 -12.43
C TRP A 301 7.55 -1.74 -12.74
N LEU A 302 8.49 -2.57 -12.24
CA LEU A 302 8.39 -4.02 -12.33
C LEU A 302 7.09 -4.54 -11.73
N ILE A 303 6.74 -4.12 -10.52
CA ILE A 303 5.48 -4.52 -9.87
C ILE A 303 4.27 -4.11 -10.70
N ARG A 304 4.26 -2.89 -11.26
CA ARG A 304 3.16 -2.44 -12.13
C ARG A 304 2.97 -3.35 -13.34
N HIS A 305 4.06 -3.76 -13.98
CA HIS A 305 3.99 -4.68 -15.12
C HIS A 305 3.59 -6.09 -14.70
N TRP A 306 4.12 -6.57 -13.57
CA TRP A 306 3.79 -7.88 -13.01
C TRP A 306 2.30 -8.07 -12.79
N ARG A 307 1.61 -7.05 -12.26
CA ARG A 307 0.14 -7.09 -12.03
C ARG A 307 -0.63 -7.40 -13.31
N ILE A 308 -0.27 -6.72 -14.40
CA ILE A 308 -0.92 -6.88 -15.70
C ILE A 308 -0.64 -8.27 -16.28
N VAL A 309 0.57 -8.80 -16.06
CA VAL A 309 0.93 -10.15 -16.51
C VAL A 309 0.18 -11.22 -15.72
N LYS A 310 0.10 -11.09 -14.39
CA LYS A 310 -0.48 -12.11 -13.53
C LYS A 310 -2.00 -12.17 -13.57
N VAL A 311 -2.66 -11.02 -13.51
CA VAL A 311 -4.12 -10.93 -13.53
C VAL A 311 -4.53 -9.77 -14.44
N PRO A 312 -4.56 -9.96 -15.77
CA PRO A 312 -4.84 -8.90 -16.73
C PRO A 312 -6.13 -8.13 -16.44
N ASP A 313 -7.18 -8.84 -16.03
CA ASP A 313 -8.51 -8.27 -15.74
C ASP A 313 -8.59 -7.50 -14.41
N ASN A 314 -7.55 -7.58 -13.58
CA ASN A 314 -7.48 -6.90 -12.28
C ASN A 314 -6.07 -6.37 -11.97
N GLY A 315 -5.36 -5.88 -12.99
CA GLY A 315 -3.98 -5.39 -12.89
C GLY A 315 -3.83 -3.99 -12.25
N GLN A 316 -4.92 -3.40 -11.77
CA GLN A 316 -4.94 -2.10 -11.10
C GLN A 316 -4.48 -2.18 -9.64
N LEU A 317 -4.27 -1.02 -9.01
CA LEU A 317 -3.99 -0.96 -7.57
C LEU A 317 -5.24 -1.38 -6.80
N ILE A 318 -5.06 -2.20 -5.77
CA ILE A 318 -6.14 -2.69 -4.91
C ILE A 318 -5.82 -2.24 -3.50
N LEU A 319 -6.49 -1.17 -3.07
CA LEU A 319 -6.20 -0.43 -1.85
C LEU A 319 -7.33 -0.59 -0.83
N PRO A 320 -7.02 -0.71 0.48
CA PRO A 320 -8.01 -0.53 1.54
C PRO A 320 -8.48 0.93 1.56
N VAL A 321 -9.53 1.19 2.33
CA VAL A 321 -10.01 2.57 2.51
C VAL A 321 -8.96 3.39 3.23
N ALA A 322 -8.41 2.91 4.35
CA ALA A 322 -7.31 3.55 5.06
C ALA A 322 -6.00 2.78 4.91
N SER A 323 -4.87 3.49 4.84
CA SER A 323 -3.54 2.89 4.83
C SER A 323 -3.27 2.17 6.14
N PHE A 324 -2.75 0.95 6.04
CA PHE A 324 -2.37 0.13 7.18
C PHE A 324 -0.96 0.44 7.69
N PHE A 325 -0.16 1.13 6.88
CA PHE A 325 1.22 1.49 7.21
C PHE A 325 1.51 2.94 6.84
N GLN A 326 2.22 3.62 7.74
CA GLN A 326 2.78 4.96 7.55
C GLN A 326 4.29 4.85 7.38
N HIS A 327 4.81 5.29 6.24
CA HIS A 327 6.26 5.44 6.07
C HIS A 327 6.75 6.68 6.85
N HIS A 328 7.69 6.53 7.77
CA HIS A 328 8.23 7.64 8.56
C HIS A 328 9.73 7.88 8.30
N GLY A 329 10.32 7.16 7.35
CA GLY A 329 11.70 7.34 6.91
C GLY A 329 11.94 8.70 6.24
N VAL A 330 12.51 9.67 6.95
CA VAL A 330 12.86 10.98 6.34
C VAL A 330 14.17 10.88 5.55
N LYS A 331 15.12 10.08 6.04
CA LYS A 331 16.43 9.88 5.42
C LYS A 331 16.51 8.54 4.69
N SER A 332 16.75 8.61 3.39
CA SER A 332 16.90 7.45 2.50
C SER A 332 18.36 6.96 2.46
N SER A 333 18.55 5.67 2.19
CA SER A 333 19.86 5.09 1.87
C SER A 333 20.45 5.62 0.56
N LEU A 334 19.59 6.05 -0.37
CA LEU A 334 19.96 6.86 -1.52
C LEU A 334 19.72 8.34 -1.20
N LYS A 335 20.80 9.14 -1.11
CA LYS A 335 20.74 10.58 -0.76
C LYS A 335 19.77 11.35 -1.67
N GLU A 336 19.78 11.06 -2.97
CA GLU A 336 18.90 11.66 -3.99
C GLU A 336 17.39 11.40 -3.76
N LYS A 337 17.03 10.41 -2.92
CA LYS A 337 15.64 10.02 -2.61
C LYS A 337 15.22 10.44 -1.18
N SER A 338 16.01 11.28 -0.50
CA SER A 338 15.61 11.80 0.82
C SER A 338 14.46 12.80 0.66
N TRP A 339 13.43 12.69 1.50
CA TRP A 339 12.25 13.54 1.42
C TRP A 339 12.35 14.73 2.38
N PRO A 340 11.77 15.90 2.05
CA PRO A 340 11.49 16.92 3.05
C PRO A 340 10.49 16.37 4.08
N VAL A 341 10.70 16.70 5.36
CA VAL A 341 9.97 16.14 6.53
C VAL A 341 8.45 16.10 6.32
N ASN A 342 7.87 17.15 5.72
CA ASN A 342 6.42 17.32 5.57
C ASN A 342 5.80 16.58 4.36
N ALA A 343 6.60 15.93 3.51
CA ALA A 343 6.11 15.16 2.35
C ALA A 343 5.99 13.65 2.62
N THR A 344 6.28 13.21 3.85
CA THR A 344 6.41 11.79 4.20
C THR A 344 5.14 11.15 4.76
N TYR A 345 4.09 11.93 5.05
CA TYR A 345 2.89 11.39 5.69
C TYR A 345 1.88 10.87 4.65
N ASP A 346 1.45 9.62 4.81
CA ASP A 346 0.43 9.00 3.96
C ASP A 346 -0.90 9.64 4.30
N ARG A 347 -1.54 10.29 3.33
CA ARG A 347 -2.77 11.05 3.56
C ARG A 347 -3.95 10.22 4.06
N TYR A 348 -3.84 8.90 3.98
CA TYR A 348 -4.89 7.95 4.30
C TYR A 348 -4.57 7.07 5.51
N PHE A 349 -3.44 7.32 6.19
CA PHE A 349 -3.09 6.61 7.41
C PHE A 349 -3.77 7.21 8.63
N ASP A 350 -4.46 6.38 9.39
CA ASP A 350 -5.01 6.75 10.69
C ASP A 350 -4.17 6.18 11.83
N VAL A 351 -3.84 7.03 12.80
CA VAL A 351 -3.11 6.64 14.01
C VAL A 351 -4.01 5.95 15.03
N HIS A 352 -5.32 5.94 14.80
CA HIS A 352 -6.32 5.30 15.64
C HIS A 352 -7.24 4.41 14.79
N ASP A 353 -7.65 3.25 15.32
CA ASP A 353 -8.81 2.53 14.78
C ASP A 353 -10.07 3.32 15.06
N HIS A 354 -10.28 3.61 16.33
CA HIS A 354 -11.31 4.51 16.81
C HIS A 354 -10.61 5.59 17.62
N LYS A 355 -10.84 6.85 17.29
CA LYS A 355 -10.51 7.94 18.21
C LYS A 355 -11.57 8.04 19.31
N TYR A 356 -12.80 7.63 19.03
CA TYR A 356 -13.88 7.64 20.00
C TYR A 356 -14.55 6.27 20.08
N TRP A 357 -14.81 5.80 21.31
CA TRP A 357 -15.38 4.47 21.54
C TRP A 357 -16.91 4.51 21.60
N GLY A 358 -17.56 5.03 20.56
CA GLY A 358 -19.00 4.92 20.36
C GLY A 358 -19.35 3.48 20.04
N ARG A 359 -20.03 2.77 20.95
CA ARG A 359 -20.51 1.40 20.69
C ARG A 359 -21.71 1.47 19.76
N ASN A 360 -21.42 1.71 18.49
CA ASN A 360 -22.42 2.06 17.48
C ASN A 360 -23.49 0.97 17.33
N PRO A 361 -24.77 1.31 17.53
CA PRO A 361 -25.89 0.41 17.26
C PRO A 361 -25.94 0.01 15.78
N SER A 362 -26.63 -1.09 15.46
CA SER A 362 -26.76 -1.53 14.07
C SER A 362 -27.54 -0.50 13.24
N ALA A 363 -26.93 -0.01 12.15
CA ALA A 363 -27.52 1.01 11.29
C ALA A 363 -27.05 0.88 9.84
N LYS A 364 -27.85 1.44 8.93
CA LYS A 364 -27.49 1.67 7.52
C LYS A 364 -27.20 3.14 7.30
N VAL A 365 -26.04 3.43 6.72
CA VAL A 365 -25.59 4.80 6.43
C VAL A 365 -25.64 5.06 4.94
N SER A 366 -26.20 6.21 4.58
CA SER A 366 -26.35 6.68 3.20
C SER A 366 -25.91 8.12 3.08
N SER A 367 -25.56 8.56 1.87
CA SER A 367 -25.10 9.92 1.61
C SER A 367 -25.58 10.41 0.25
N SER A 368 -25.95 11.70 0.15
CA SER A 368 -26.14 12.38 -1.14
C SER A 368 -24.82 12.87 -1.74
N ILE A 369 -23.79 13.02 -0.89
CA ILE A 369 -22.49 13.55 -1.28
C ILE A 369 -21.82 12.56 -2.23
N LYS A 370 -21.29 13.07 -3.34
CA LYS A 370 -20.61 12.23 -4.33
C LYS A 370 -19.33 11.62 -3.73
N PRO A 371 -19.21 10.28 -3.66
CA PRO A 371 -18.01 9.66 -3.12
C PRO A 371 -16.80 9.94 -4.00
N ASN A 372 -15.67 10.26 -3.36
CA ASN A 372 -14.34 10.14 -3.93
C ASN A 372 -13.69 8.83 -3.49
N GLN A 373 -13.72 8.53 -2.19
CA GLN A 373 -13.20 7.29 -1.58
C GLN A 373 -14.02 6.88 -0.36
N GLY A 374 -14.00 5.57 -0.07
CA GLY A 374 -14.77 4.99 1.02
C GLY A 374 -16.29 5.07 0.82
N LYS A 375 -17.02 4.44 1.73
CA LYS A 375 -18.49 4.46 1.79
C LYS A 375 -18.94 5.19 3.06
N PRO A 376 -20.13 5.80 3.06
CA PRO A 376 -20.69 6.42 4.27
C PRO A 376 -20.75 5.47 5.46
N GLN A 377 -20.97 4.18 5.20
CA GLN A 377 -20.99 3.12 6.20
C GLN A 377 -19.64 2.96 6.94
N ASP A 378 -18.52 3.16 6.24
CA ASP A 378 -17.18 2.91 6.79
C ASP A 378 -16.85 3.90 7.93
N ALA A 379 -17.39 5.13 7.86
CA ALA A 379 -17.26 6.15 8.91
C ALA A 379 -18.11 5.86 10.15
N TYR A 380 -19.02 4.88 10.09
CA TYR A 380 -19.90 4.49 11.19
C TYR A 380 -19.56 3.11 11.76
N GLU A 381 -19.04 2.18 10.97
CA GLU A 381 -18.71 0.82 11.43
C GLU A 381 -17.44 0.74 12.29
N GLY A 382 -16.93 1.88 12.77
CA GLY A 382 -15.81 1.99 13.67
C GLY A 382 -14.52 1.44 13.07
N GLY A 383 -13.61 2.32 12.63
CA GLY A 383 -12.21 1.96 12.37
C GLY A 383 -11.95 1.06 11.17
N SER A 384 -12.99 0.78 10.40
CA SER A 384 -12.92 0.06 9.13
C SER A 384 -12.59 0.98 7.95
N GLY A 385 -12.71 2.30 8.12
CA GLY A 385 -12.37 3.27 7.09
C GLY A 385 -12.93 4.67 7.38
N TYR A 386 -13.11 5.44 6.32
CA TYR A 386 -13.65 6.81 6.33
C TYR A 386 -14.52 7.03 5.10
N PHE A 387 -15.27 8.12 5.06
CA PHE A 387 -15.98 8.56 3.86
C PHE A 387 -15.41 9.89 3.37
N TRP A 388 -14.81 9.91 2.18
CA TRP A 388 -14.27 11.13 1.57
C TRP A 388 -15.12 11.53 0.37
N GLY A 389 -15.94 12.55 0.55
CA GLY A 389 -16.86 13.09 -0.45
C GLY A 389 -16.32 14.36 -1.12
N ARG A 390 -16.74 14.61 -2.37
CA ARG A 390 -16.33 15.78 -3.16
C ARG A 390 -17.54 16.59 -3.64
N ASN A 391 -17.30 17.84 -4.03
CA ASN A 391 -18.29 18.80 -4.50
C ASN A 391 -19.40 19.04 -3.46
N ILE A 392 -19.01 19.47 -2.27
CA ILE A 392 -19.94 19.61 -1.13
C ILE A 392 -20.87 20.80 -1.37
N LYS A 393 -22.17 20.53 -1.45
CA LYS A 393 -23.21 21.53 -1.70
C LYS A 393 -24.17 21.68 -0.53
N ARG A 394 -24.77 22.85 -0.42
CA ARG A 394 -25.89 23.07 0.48
C ARG A 394 -26.95 21.99 0.27
N ASP A 395 -27.52 21.53 1.39
CA ASP A 395 -28.52 20.47 1.48
C ASP A 395 -28.00 19.05 1.20
N ASP A 396 -26.70 18.89 0.94
CA ASP A 396 -26.08 17.55 1.00
C ASP A 396 -26.18 16.96 2.41
N GLN A 397 -26.35 15.64 2.49
CA GLN A 397 -26.56 14.95 3.76
C GLN A 397 -25.90 13.58 3.83
N VAL A 398 -25.48 13.21 5.04
CA VAL A 398 -25.16 11.84 5.43
C VAL A 398 -26.18 11.40 6.48
N THR A 399 -26.91 10.33 6.22
CA THR A 399 -28.00 9.84 7.09
C THR A 399 -27.66 8.46 7.62
N VAL A 400 -27.70 8.32 8.95
CA VAL A 400 -27.61 7.05 9.68
C VAL A 400 -29.04 6.65 10.05
N GLN A 401 -29.51 5.56 9.47
CA GLN A 401 -30.82 4.98 9.78
C GLN A 401 -30.61 3.75 10.66
N PHE A 402 -31.06 3.79 11.91
CA PHE A 402 -30.91 2.66 12.81
C PHE A 402 -31.87 1.53 12.43
N ASN A 403 -31.43 0.29 12.61
CA ASN A 403 -32.27 -0.89 12.33
C ASN A 403 -33.38 -1.05 13.38
N SER A 404 -33.16 -0.54 14.59
CA SER A 404 -34.11 -0.49 15.70
C SER A 404 -33.97 0.85 16.42
N VAL A 405 -35.03 1.30 17.10
CA VAL A 405 -35.02 2.53 17.91
C VAL A 405 -33.86 2.49 18.91
N VAL A 406 -33.02 3.53 18.92
CA VAL A 406 -31.84 3.64 19.78
C VAL A 406 -32.09 4.63 20.91
N ASN A 407 -31.81 4.24 22.15
CA ASN A 407 -31.84 5.18 23.28
C ASN A 407 -30.51 5.93 23.39
N ALA A 408 -30.32 6.97 22.58
CA ALA A 408 -29.05 7.66 22.46
C ALA A 408 -28.79 8.60 23.64
N ARG A 409 -27.69 8.33 24.35
CA ARG A 409 -27.15 9.20 25.41
C ARG A 409 -26.30 10.31 24.82
N LYS A 410 -25.35 9.95 23.96
CA LYS A 410 -24.38 10.86 23.35
C LYS A 410 -24.21 10.51 21.88
N VAL A 411 -24.03 11.54 21.05
CA VAL A 411 -23.60 11.41 19.66
C VAL A 411 -22.40 12.30 19.43
N PHE A 412 -21.42 11.80 18.68
CA PHE A 412 -20.23 12.53 18.28
C PHE A 412 -19.97 12.31 16.79
N VAL A 413 -19.57 13.36 16.09
CA VAL A 413 -19.12 13.28 14.69
C VAL A 413 -17.80 14.04 14.57
N ASP A 414 -16.79 13.37 14.03
CA ASP A 414 -15.48 13.95 13.69
C ASP A 414 -15.33 14.02 12.16
N THR A 415 -14.96 15.20 11.66
CA THR A 415 -14.64 15.42 10.26
C THR A 415 -13.27 16.07 10.14
N GLY A 416 -12.62 15.85 9.00
CA GLY A 416 -11.20 16.10 8.83
C GLY A 416 -10.34 15.00 9.47
N SER A 417 -9.04 15.10 9.23
CA SER A 417 -8.01 14.26 9.85
C SER A 417 -6.70 15.04 9.87
N ASN A 418 -5.66 14.52 10.52
CA ASN A 418 -4.32 15.12 10.51
C ASN A 418 -3.76 15.33 9.08
N LEU A 419 -4.38 14.73 8.08
CA LEU A 419 -3.88 14.65 6.71
C LEU A 419 -4.83 15.25 5.68
N ALA A 420 -6.10 15.42 6.06
CA ALA A 420 -7.10 16.18 5.34
C ALA A 420 -7.51 17.37 6.22
N MET A 421 -6.52 18.14 6.67
CA MET A 421 -6.69 19.20 7.67
C MET A 421 -7.71 20.28 7.26
N ASN A 422 -7.93 20.45 5.96
CA ASN A 422 -8.88 21.44 5.42
C ASN A 422 -10.22 20.83 4.98
N ASP A 423 -10.34 19.50 4.97
CA ASP A 423 -11.52 18.79 4.44
C ASP A 423 -12.50 18.42 5.55
N PHE A 424 -12.59 19.25 6.58
CA PHE A 424 -13.61 19.11 7.60
C PHE A 424 -14.89 19.84 7.18
N LEU A 425 -16.01 19.49 7.79
CA LEU A 425 -17.28 20.16 7.55
C LEU A 425 -17.26 21.55 8.18
N ARG A 426 -17.23 22.59 7.35
CA ARG A 426 -17.23 23.99 7.81
C ARG A 426 -18.64 24.47 8.17
N PHE A 427 -19.61 24.10 7.36
CA PHE A 427 -20.98 24.58 7.46
C PHE A 427 -21.94 23.41 7.51
N GLY A 428 -22.29 22.99 8.73
CA GLY A 428 -23.24 21.90 8.89
C GLY A 428 -23.87 21.85 10.27
N VAL A 429 -24.93 21.06 10.36
CA VAL A 429 -25.64 20.75 11.60
C VAL A 429 -25.82 19.25 11.72
N LEU A 430 -25.76 18.75 12.96
CA LEU A 430 -26.18 17.41 13.32
C LEU A 430 -27.65 17.47 13.74
N GLN A 431 -28.46 16.63 13.14
CA GLN A 431 -29.89 16.51 13.38
C GLN A 431 -30.23 15.08 13.81
N ALA A 432 -31.30 14.95 14.59
CA ALA A 432 -31.83 13.66 15.00
C ALA A 432 -33.32 13.60 14.69
N SER A 433 -33.79 12.41 14.32
CA SER A 433 -35.21 12.10 14.31
C SER A 433 -35.57 11.42 15.63
N PHE A 434 -36.38 12.08 16.43
CA PHE A 434 -36.82 11.56 17.73
C PHE A 434 -38.07 10.70 17.57
N SER A 435 -38.06 9.52 18.20
CA SER A 435 -39.17 8.59 18.12
C SER A 435 -40.38 9.12 18.90
N VAL A 436 -41.53 9.20 18.24
CA VAL A 436 -42.80 9.63 18.85
C VAL A 436 -43.59 8.37 19.23
N SER A 437 -43.67 8.09 20.54
CA SER A 437 -44.58 7.12 21.17
C SER A 437 -44.85 5.81 20.40
N GLY A 438 -43.88 4.90 20.36
CA GLY A 438 -44.12 3.46 20.21
C GLY A 438 -44.35 2.90 18.81
N THR A 439 -44.35 3.73 17.76
CA THR A 439 -44.37 3.25 16.37
C THR A 439 -42.98 3.28 15.76
N SER A 440 -42.42 2.10 15.48
CA SER A 440 -41.22 1.95 14.66
C SER A 440 -41.55 2.34 13.22
N SER A 441 -41.36 3.62 12.85
CA SER A 441 -41.49 4.02 11.45
C SER A 441 -40.26 3.55 10.68
N SER A 442 -40.47 2.84 9.58
CA SER A 442 -39.40 2.48 8.63
C SER A 442 -38.77 3.69 7.92
N SER A 443 -39.22 4.91 8.24
CA SER A 443 -38.76 6.17 7.68
C SER A 443 -38.27 7.10 8.79
N CYS A 444 -37.24 7.91 8.48
CA CYS A 444 -36.60 8.84 9.42
C CYS A 444 -37.45 10.06 9.82
N GLY A 445 -38.75 10.06 9.54
CA GLY A 445 -39.69 11.10 9.95
C GLY A 445 -39.19 12.54 9.80
N LYS A 446 -39.46 13.35 10.82
CA LYS A 446 -38.97 14.73 10.95
C LYS A 446 -37.60 14.73 11.63
N PHE A 447 -36.71 15.61 11.18
CA PHE A 447 -35.42 15.88 11.82
C PHE A 447 -35.44 17.20 12.57
N ASP A 448 -34.95 17.19 13.80
CA ASP A 448 -34.71 18.38 14.59
C ASP A 448 -33.20 18.59 14.76
N THR A 449 -32.74 19.84 14.65
CA THR A 449 -31.33 20.18 14.85
C THR A 449 -30.94 20.02 16.30
N VAL A 450 -29.87 19.25 16.55
CA VAL A 450 -29.36 18.98 17.90
C VAL A 450 -28.16 19.84 18.22
N VAL A 451 -27.24 20.02 17.28
CA VAL A 451 -26.03 20.84 17.46
C VAL A 451 -25.46 21.28 16.11
N SER A 452 -24.82 22.44 16.06
CA SER A 452 -24.04 22.88 14.89
C SER A 452 -22.61 22.37 14.94
N PHE A 453 -22.01 22.12 13.78
CA PHE A 453 -20.59 21.79 13.71
C PHE A 453 -19.71 22.98 14.12
N ARG A 454 -18.65 22.70 14.87
CA ARG A 454 -17.59 23.65 15.23
C ARG A 454 -16.24 22.98 15.01
N ASP A 455 -15.38 23.61 14.22
CA ASP A 455 -14.04 23.09 13.86
C ASP A 455 -14.10 21.61 13.43
N GLY A 456 -15.02 21.31 12.52
CA GLY A 456 -15.20 19.96 11.97
C GLY A 456 -15.90 18.96 12.89
N ARG A 457 -16.30 19.35 14.10
CA ARG A 457 -16.84 18.43 15.10
C ARG A 457 -18.25 18.81 15.53
N ALA A 458 -19.07 17.80 15.77
CA ALA A 458 -20.39 17.96 16.37
C ALA A 458 -20.56 16.97 17.52
N GLN A 459 -20.92 17.48 18.70
CA GLN A 459 -21.19 16.67 19.87
C GLN A 459 -22.53 17.06 20.49
N ALA A 460 -23.38 16.07 20.72
CA ALA A 460 -24.67 16.28 21.37
C ALA A 460 -24.89 15.22 22.48
N THR A 461 -25.54 15.62 23.57
CA THR A 461 -25.92 14.74 24.68
C THR A 461 -27.36 15.05 25.04
N PHE A 462 -28.25 14.08 24.91
CA PHE A 462 -29.69 14.36 25.04
C PHE A 462 -30.55 13.23 25.63
N ASN A 463 -30.03 12.00 25.84
CA ASN A 463 -30.76 10.89 26.48
C ASN A 463 -32.19 10.69 25.94
N LYS A 464 -32.34 10.50 24.62
CA LYS A 464 -33.64 10.30 23.97
C LYS A 464 -33.60 9.15 22.98
N LYS A 465 -34.79 8.57 22.73
CA LYS A 465 -35.00 7.59 21.68
C LYS A 465 -34.97 8.24 20.30
N ILE A 466 -34.15 7.71 19.41
CA ILE A 466 -33.97 8.21 18.04
C ILE A 466 -34.10 7.07 17.02
N ASP A 467 -34.68 7.40 15.86
CA ASP A 467 -34.82 6.49 14.71
C ASP A 467 -33.71 6.72 13.68
N CYS A 468 -33.27 7.98 13.52
CA CYS A 468 -32.20 8.34 12.59
C CYS A 468 -31.34 9.51 13.09
N LEU A 469 -30.11 9.57 12.59
CA LEU A 469 -29.24 10.75 12.66
C LEU A 469 -28.98 11.28 11.25
N ARG A 470 -28.82 12.59 11.13
CA ARG A 470 -28.47 13.24 9.87
C ARG A 470 -27.43 14.32 10.10
N ILE A 471 -26.33 14.23 9.36
CA ILE A 471 -25.40 15.34 9.14
C ILE A 471 -25.91 16.09 7.91
N LEU A 472 -26.25 17.36 8.07
CA LEU A 472 -26.78 18.22 7.01
C LEU A 472 -25.80 19.36 6.72
N VAL A 473 -25.38 19.50 5.46
CA VAL A 473 -24.58 20.61 4.98
C VAL A 473 -25.46 21.84 4.83
N THR A 474 -25.12 22.93 5.52
CA THR A 474 -25.95 24.14 5.54
C THR A 474 -25.54 25.19 4.52
N ASN A 475 -24.29 25.16 4.03
CA ASN A 475 -23.80 26.01 2.95
C ASN A 475 -22.78 25.25 2.08
N ASP A 476 -22.64 25.67 0.83
CA ASP A 476 -21.58 25.19 -0.06
C ASP A 476 -20.19 25.38 0.58
N GLN A 477 -19.29 24.42 0.36
CA GLN A 477 -17.86 24.58 0.62
C GLN A 477 -17.05 24.07 -0.58
N ASN A 478 -15.89 24.69 -0.81
CA ASN A 478 -15.04 24.33 -1.95
C ASN A 478 -14.20 23.08 -1.66
N GLU A 479 -13.83 22.90 -0.40
CA GLU A 479 -13.08 21.76 0.09
C GLU A 479 -13.93 20.48 0.11
N TRP A 480 -13.25 19.34 0.04
CA TRP A 480 -13.91 18.04 0.16
C TRP A 480 -14.35 17.81 1.60
N LEU A 481 -15.16 16.77 1.83
CA LEU A 481 -15.58 16.36 3.16
C LEU A 481 -14.99 15.00 3.51
N PHE A 482 -14.01 14.99 4.40
CA PHE A 482 -13.47 13.80 5.04
C PHE A 482 -14.28 13.53 6.31
N LEU A 483 -15.24 12.63 6.23
CA LEU A 483 -16.01 12.17 7.38
C LEU A 483 -15.28 10.97 7.99
N ARG A 484 -14.70 11.19 9.18
CA ARG A 484 -13.80 10.23 9.82
C ARG A 484 -14.56 9.22 10.66
N GLU A 485 -15.28 9.70 11.66
CA GLU A 485 -15.99 8.85 12.63
C GLU A 485 -17.35 9.46 12.98
N ILE A 486 -18.38 8.62 13.04
CA ILE A 486 -19.68 8.91 13.63
C ILE A 486 -19.88 7.93 14.77
N ASP A 487 -20.08 8.44 15.97
CA ASP A 487 -20.15 7.65 17.21
C ASP A 487 -21.43 7.91 17.97
N VAL A 488 -22.06 6.84 18.45
CA VAL A 488 -23.30 6.83 19.21
C VAL A 488 -23.10 5.99 20.46
N TRP A 489 -23.42 6.57 21.61
CA TRP A 489 -23.47 5.88 22.89
C TRP A 489 -24.91 5.71 23.32
N GLU A 490 -25.31 4.47 23.56
CA GLU A 490 -26.60 4.16 24.16
C GLU A 490 -26.58 4.45 25.67
N ALA A 491 -27.71 4.92 26.18
CA ALA A 491 -27.96 4.92 27.62
C ALA A 491 -28.07 3.47 28.10
N LYS A 492 -27.44 3.17 29.23
CA LYS A 492 -27.56 1.87 29.90
C LYS A 492 -28.96 1.67 30.47
#